data_AF-A0AB34VI62-F1
#
_entry.id   AF-A0AB34VI62-F1
#
_cell.length_a   1.000
_cell.length_b   1.000
_cell.length_c   1.000
_cell.angle_alpha   90.00
_cell.angle_beta   90.00
_cell.angle_gamma   90.00
#
_symmetry.space_group_name_H-M   'P 1'
#
loop_
_entity.id
_entity.type
_entity.pdbx_description
1 polymer ?
#
loop_
_entity_poly.entity_id
_entity_poly.type
_entity_poly.pdbx_seq_one_letter_code
_entity_poly.pdbx_strand_id
1 'polypeptide(L)'
;MVGKMEKLSNAQMIEKLANFRATGDKLAEDVFDISEKVFTIVEHLQAKLEKTDAENETYSKLAELSEILLSSILDADKYNQSMWKDYTQVIKNLGGSAKNG
;
A
#
# COMPACT_ATOMS: atom_id res chain seq x y z
N MET A 1 32.61 2.16 -17.04
CA MET A 1 31.63 3.09 -17.64
C MET A 1 30.53 3.30 -16.63
N VAL A 2 30.61 4.38 -15.84
CA VAL A 2 29.53 4.76 -14.93
C VAL A 2 28.45 5.39 -15.80
N GLY A 3 27.31 4.72 -15.94
CA GLY A 3 26.17 5.24 -16.69
C GLY A 3 25.84 6.63 -16.17
N LYS A 4 25.82 7.62 -17.07
CA LYS A 4 25.30 8.95 -16.77
C LYS A 4 23.89 8.76 -16.20
N MET A 5 23.70 8.98 -14.90
CA MET A 5 22.38 9.32 -14.40
C MET A 5 22.02 10.63 -15.10
N GLU A 6 21.20 10.55 -16.15
CA GLU A 6 20.58 11.73 -16.73
C GLU A 6 19.86 12.44 -15.60
N LYS A 7 20.33 13.65 -15.25
CA LYS A 7 19.67 14.48 -14.25
C LYS A 7 18.28 14.80 -14.78
N LEU A 8 17.27 14.17 -14.20
CA LEU A 8 15.88 14.42 -14.52
C LEU A 8 15.58 15.92 -14.29
N SER A 9 14.79 16.51 -15.18
CA SER A 9 14.25 17.84 -14.92
C SER A 9 13.29 17.81 -13.73
N ASN A 10 13.08 18.95 -13.06
CA ASN A 10 12.13 19.05 -11.94
C ASN A 10 10.72 18.58 -12.33
N ALA A 11 10.29 18.85 -13.57
CA ALA A 11 9.00 18.39 -14.09
C ALA A 11 8.93 16.86 -14.21
N GLN A 12 9.98 16.22 -14.75
CA GLN A 12 10.05 14.76 -14.85
C GLN A 12 10.15 14.07 -13.49
N MET A 13 10.82 14.70 -12.52
CA MET A 13 10.82 14.23 -11.14
C MET A 13 9.42 14.29 -10.53
N ILE A 14 8.73 15.44 -10.67
CA ILE A 14 7.35 15.61 -10.17
C ILE A 14 6.41 14.58 -10.81
N GLU A 15 6.50 14.35 -12.12
CA GLU A 15 5.67 13.39 -12.84
C GLU A 15 5.92 11.95 -12.38
N LYS A 16 7.19 11.53 -12.26
CA LYS A 16 7.52 10.19 -11.75
C LYS A 16 7.03 9.98 -10.32
N LEU A 17 7.10 11.01 -9.47
CA LEU A 17 6.58 10.97 -8.11
C LEU A 17 5.04 10.85 -8.08
N ALA A 18 4.34 11.57 -8.95
CA ALA A 18 2.89 11.47 -9.08
C ALA A 18 2.44 10.07 -9.56
N ASN A 19 3.16 9.48 -10.52
CA ASN A 19 2.85 8.13 -11.01
C ASN A 19 3.15 7.04 -9.96
N PHE A 20 4.24 7.19 -9.21
CA PHE A 20 4.54 6.28 -8.10
C PHE A 20 3.44 6.33 -7.04
N ARG A 21 2.93 7.53 -6.71
CA ARG A 21 1.79 7.70 -5.82
C ARG A 21 0.54 6.99 -6.35
N ALA A 22 0.15 7.25 -7.60
CA ALA A 22 -1.06 6.64 -8.16
C ALA A 22 -1.01 5.10 -8.11
N THR A 23 0.16 4.53 -8.34
CA THR A 23 0.39 3.08 -8.20
C THR A 23 0.27 2.62 -6.74
N GLY A 24 0.79 3.39 -5.79
CA GLY A 24 0.68 3.10 -4.36
C GLY A 24 -0.75 3.17 -3.84
N ASP A 25 -1.51 4.19 -4.26
CA ASP A 25 -2.93 4.33 -3.94
C ASP A 25 -3.73 3.13 -4.48
N LYS A 26 -3.44 2.68 -5.72
CA LYS A 26 -4.09 1.51 -6.31
C LYS A 26 -3.76 0.21 -5.57
N LEU A 27 -2.50 0.02 -5.18
CA LEU A 27 -2.08 -1.13 -4.39
C LEU A 27 -2.80 -1.19 -3.04
N ALA A 28 -2.98 -0.05 -2.37
CA ALA A 28 -3.71 0.01 -1.11
C ALA A 28 -5.19 -0.39 -1.29
N GLU A 29 -5.83 0.07 -2.37
CA GLU A 29 -7.19 -0.33 -2.75
C GLU A 29 -7.29 -1.85 -2.99
N ASP A 30 -6.37 -2.42 -3.78
CA ASP A 30 -6.38 -3.86 -4.10
C ASP A 30 -6.20 -4.73 -2.84
N VAL A 31 -5.33 -4.31 -1.91
CA VAL A 31 -5.14 -5.00 -0.62
C VAL A 31 -6.38 -4.89 0.26
N PHE A 32 -7.05 -3.74 0.27
CA PHE A 32 -8.31 -3.56 0.98
C PHE A 32 -9.40 -4.52 0.44
N ASP A 33 -9.58 -4.57 -0.87
CA ASP A 33 -10.55 -5.45 -1.53
C ASP A 33 -10.30 -6.94 -1.24
N ILE A 34 -9.03 -7.36 -1.24
CA ILE A 34 -8.65 -8.73 -0.87
C ILE A 34 -9.02 -8.99 0.59
N SER A 35 -8.73 -8.04 1.47
CA SER A 35 -8.97 -8.19 2.90
C SER A 35 -10.46 -8.30 3.21
N GLU A 36 -11.30 -7.49 2.56
CA GLU A 36 -12.76 -7.57 2.69
C GLU A 36 -13.30 -8.94 2.25
N LYS A 37 -12.80 -9.49 1.14
CA LYS A 37 -13.19 -10.82 0.66
C LYS A 37 -12.77 -11.93 1.62
N VAL A 38 -11.55 -11.86 2.16
CA VAL A 38 -11.08 -12.83 3.17
C VAL A 38 -11.93 -12.73 4.44
N PHE A 39 -12.19 -11.53 4.94
CA PHE A 39 -13.05 -11.31 6.10
C PHE A 39 -14.45 -11.88 5.91
N THR A 40 -15.05 -11.66 4.74
CA THR A 40 -16.38 -12.21 4.40
C THR A 40 -16.40 -13.74 4.49
N ILE A 41 -15.35 -14.41 4.00
CA ILE A 41 -15.24 -15.88 4.07
C ILE A 41 -15.08 -16.33 5.53
N VAL A 42 -14.24 -15.62 6.31
CA VAL A 42 -14.03 -15.90 7.73
C VAL A 42 -15.34 -15.76 8.52
N GLU A 43 -16.10 -14.69 8.31
CA GLU A 43 -17.40 -14.46 8.97
C GLU A 43 -18.42 -15.56 8.62
N HIS A 44 -18.53 -15.92 7.34
CA HIS A 44 -19.41 -17.01 6.90
C HIS A 44 -19.05 -18.34 7.55
N LEU A 45 -17.76 -18.68 7.62
CA LEU A 45 -17.31 -19.87 8.31
C LEU A 45 -17.60 -19.76 9.80
N GLN A 46 -17.27 -18.64 10.45
CA GLN A 46 -17.48 -18.41 11.88
C GLN A 46 -18.94 -18.63 12.28
N ALA A 47 -19.90 -18.08 11.53
CA ALA A 47 -21.33 -18.18 11.78
C ALA A 47 -21.91 -19.60 11.64
N LYS A 48 -21.19 -20.52 10.98
CA LYS A 48 -21.65 -21.90 10.79
C LYS A 48 -21.59 -22.69 12.11
N LEU A 49 -22.75 -23.14 12.61
CA LEU A 49 -22.87 -23.88 13.88
C LEU A 49 -22.14 -25.24 13.86
N GLU A 50 -22.19 -25.95 12.73
CA GLU A 50 -21.47 -27.21 12.54
C GLU A 50 -20.46 -27.06 11.40
N LYS A 51 -19.18 -27.21 11.73
CA LYS A 51 -18.06 -27.18 10.79
C LYS A 51 -17.45 -28.57 10.70
N THR A 52 -17.13 -29.00 9.50
CA THR A 52 -16.26 -30.18 9.30
C THR A 52 -14.82 -29.86 9.73
N ASP A 53 -13.99 -30.89 9.95
CA ASP A 53 -12.58 -30.69 10.27
C ASP A 53 -11.84 -29.87 9.20
N ALA A 54 -12.14 -30.10 7.92
CA ALA A 54 -11.59 -29.34 6.80
C ALA A 54 -12.01 -27.86 6.81
N GLU A 55 -13.25 -27.57 7.21
CA GLU A 55 -13.74 -26.19 7.35
C GLU A 55 -13.11 -25.48 8.56
N ASN A 56 -12.89 -26.20 9.67
CA ASN A 56 -12.15 -25.67 10.81
C ASN A 56 -10.70 -25.35 10.44
N GLU A 57 -10.02 -26.23 9.72
CA GLU A 57 -8.64 -25.99 9.25
C GLU A 57 -8.58 -24.79 8.30
N THR A 58 -9.54 -24.70 7.38
CA THR A 58 -9.64 -23.56 6.44
C THR A 58 -9.92 -22.25 7.17
N TYR A 59 -10.83 -22.27 8.15
CA TYR A 59 -11.12 -21.11 9.00
C TYR A 59 -9.87 -20.62 9.75
N SER A 60 -9.14 -21.52 10.40
CA SER A 60 -7.92 -21.15 11.13
C SER A 60 -6.86 -20.53 10.22
N LYS A 61 -6.62 -21.11 9.04
CA LYS A 61 -5.67 -20.57 8.06
C LYS A 61 -6.09 -19.19 7.53
N LEU A 62 -7.39 -19.00 7.27
CA LEU A 62 -7.92 -17.72 6.82
C LEU A 62 -7.88 -16.65 7.92
N ALA A 63 -8.11 -17.05 9.18
CA ALA A 63 -7.99 -16.16 10.32
C ALA A 63 -6.54 -15.66 10.50
N GLU A 64 -5.55 -16.56 10.44
CA GLU A 64 -4.12 -16.18 10.47
C GLU A 64 -3.76 -15.24 9.30
N LEU A 65 -4.24 -15.54 8.09
CA LEU A 65 -4.05 -14.67 6.92
C LEU A 65 -4.68 -13.28 7.12
N SER A 66 -5.83 -13.22 7.78
CA SER A 66 -6.53 -11.96 8.08
C SER A 66 -5.71 -11.08 9.03
N GLU A 67 -5.05 -11.66 10.04
CA GLU A 67 -4.16 -10.93 10.95
C GLU A 67 -2.95 -10.35 10.22
N ILE A 68 -2.33 -11.15 9.32
CA ILE A 68 -1.20 -10.70 8.50
C ILE A 68 -1.62 -9.57 7.56
N LEU A 69 -2.78 -9.69 6.91
CA LEU A 69 -3.33 -8.65 6.05
C LEU A 69 -3.58 -7.36 6.82
N LEU A 70 -4.18 -7.44 8.02
CA LEU A 70 -4.43 -6.28 8.86
C LEU A 70 -3.13 -5.57 9.24
N SER A 71 -2.12 -6.32 9.68
CA SER A 71 -0.80 -5.76 10.02
C SER A 71 -0.15 -5.13 8.80
N SER A 72 -0.21 -5.79 7.65
CA SER A 72 0.40 -5.30 6.41
C SER A 72 -0.26 -4.02 5.91
N ILE A 73 -1.59 -3.88 6.05
CA ILE A 73 -2.30 -2.64 5.74
C ILE A 73 -1.84 -1.51 6.64
N LEU A 74 -1.73 -1.75 7.95
CA LEU A 74 -1.30 -0.74 8.90
C LEU A 74 0.16 -0.29 8.64
N ASP A 75 1.03 -1.23 8.28
CA ASP A 75 2.42 -0.91 7.94
C ASP A 75 2.53 -0.19 6.60
N ALA A 76 1.72 -0.56 5.60
CA ALA A 76 1.63 0.15 4.33
C ALA A 76 1.09 1.58 4.50
N ASP A 77 0.07 1.78 5.32
CA ASP A 77 -0.45 3.12 5.65
C ASP A 77 0.61 3.99 6.33
N LYS A 78 1.30 3.46 7.36
CA LYS A 78 2.42 4.17 8.01
C LYS A 78 3.53 4.53 7.02
N TYR A 79 3.90 3.60 6.15
CA TYR A 79 4.90 3.85 5.11
C TYR A 79 4.43 4.95 4.15
N ASN A 80 3.20 4.88 3.65
CA ASN A 80 2.61 5.88 2.77
C ASN A 80 2.56 7.27 3.43
N GLN A 81 2.19 7.35 4.71
CA GLN A 81 2.20 8.61 5.47
C GLN A 81 3.61 9.19 5.65
N SER A 82 4.61 8.35 5.94
CA SER A 82 6.01 8.78 6.03
C SER A 82 6.50 9.31 4.69
N MET A 83 6.27 8.54 3.62
CA MET A 83 6.64 8.93 2.26
C MET A 83 5.94 10.24 1.86
N TRP A 84 4.68 10.44 2.23
CA TRP A 84 3.93 11.68 1.96
C TRP A 84 4.60 12.93 2.55
N LYS A 85 5.09 12.81 3.79
CA LYS A 85 5.80 13.90 4.47
C LYS A 85 7.07 14.28 3.70
N ASP A 86 7.85 13.28 3.32
CA ASP A 86 9.09 13.46 2.57
C ASP A 86 8.82 14.00 1.16
N TYR A 87 7.79 13.50 0.48
CA TYR A 87 7.37 13.97 -0.84
C TYR A 87 6.93 15.42 -0.83
N THR A 88 6.10 15.81 0.13
CA THR A 88 5.64 17.20 0.27
C THR A 88 6.84 18.14 0.47
N GLN A 89 7.84 17.69 1.22
CA GLN A 89 9.07 18.45 1.45
C GLN A 89 9.93 18.55 0.20
N VAL A 90 10.10 17.45 -0.55
CA VAL A 90 10.83 17.44 -1.83
C VAL A 90 10.15 18.34 -2.86
N ILE A 91 8.84 18.26 -3.03
CA ILE A 91 8.08 19.12 -3.96
C ILE A 91 8.20 20.60 -3.57
N LYS A 92 8.09 20.93 -2.27
CA LYS A 92 8.29 22.31 -1.79
C LYS A 92 9.70 22.83 -2.10
N ASN A 93 10.72 21.99 -1.89
CA ASN A 93 12.10 22.36 -2.20
C ASN A 93 12.31 22.56 -3.71
N LEU A 94 11.79 21.66 -4.54
CA LEU A 94 11.86 21.79 -6.01
C LEU A 94 11.11 23.04 -6.53
N GLY A 95 9.95 23.36 -5.95
CA GLY A 95 9.16 24.54 -6.29
C GLY A 95 9.73 25.86 -5.77
N GLY A 96 10.42 25.83 -4.62
CA GLY A 96 11.12 26.98 -4.05
C GLY A 96 12.40 27.33 -4.82
N SER A 97 13.15 26.33 -5.29
CA SER A 97 14.32 26.54 -6.15
C SER A 97 13.99 27.14 -7.51
N ALA A 98 12.77 27.00 -8.01
CA ALA A 98 12.33 27.61 -9.27
C ALA A 98 11.99 29.11 -9.17
N LYS A 99 11.89 29.68 -7.97
CA LYS A 99 11.57 31.11 -7.76
C LYS A 99 12.79 31.99 -7.45
N ASN A 100 13.96 31.40 -7.20
CA ASN A 100 15.20 32.11 -6.85
C ASN A 100 16.35 31.83 -7.85
N GLY A 101 16.03 31.45 -9.09
CA GLY A 101 16.98 31.24 -10.19
C GLY A 101 16.59 32.05 -11.41
#